data_AF-A0A317EJ84-F1
#
_entry.id   AF-A0A317EJ84-F1
#
_cell.length_a   1.000
_cell.length_b   1.000
_cell.length_c   1.000
_cell.angle_alpha   90.00
_cell.angle_beta   90.00
_cell.angle_gamma   90.00
#
_symmetry.space_group_name_H-M   'P 1'
#
loop_
_entity.id
_entity.type
_entity.pdbx_description
1 polymer ?
#
loop_
_entity_poly.entity_id
_entity_poly.type
_entity_poly.pdbx_seq_one_letter_code
_entity_poly.pdbx_strand_id
1 'polypeptide(L)'
;MKNLKIKLPFLALLLGLGIVFVQSAFTSVTDKRANTYWRYNPTDPALSYSGSNYSQITVPIDQVECPTGLDAICVFEAPETVTSTTLLDSYLHTNFADANAVNNSSNVIRKKEGD
;
A
#
# COMPACT_ATOMS: atom_id res chain seq x y z
N MET A 1 -0.35 33.15 -58.85
CA MET A 1 -0.55 32.35 -57.61
C MET A 1 0.40 31.14 -57.62
N LYS A 2 1.62 31.28 -57.11
CA LYS A 2 2.67 30.24 -57.21
C LYS A 2 3.57 30.23 -55.95
N ASN A 3 3.02 30.22 -54.74
CA ASN A 3 3.85 30.16 -53.50
C ASN A 3 3.21 29.34 -52.36
N LEU A 4 2.26 28.43 -52.67
CA LEU A 4 1.52 27.67 -51.65
C LEU A 4 1.87 26.17 -51.60
N LYS A 5 2.95 25.73 -52.26
CA LYS A 5 3.33 24.30 -52.33
C LYS A 5 4.51 23.91 -51.44
N ILE A 6 5.26 24.87 -50.89
CA ILE A 6 6.45 24.62 -50.06
C ILE A 6 6.13 24.59 -48.55
N LYS A 7 4.95 25.09 -48.15
CA LYS A 7 4.56 25.19 -46.72
C LYS A 7 3.89 23.93 -46.14
N LEU A 8 3.48 22.98 -46.98
CA LEU A 8 2.81 21.76 -46.52
C LEU A 8 3.74 20.71 -45.87
N PRO A 9 4.93 20.38 -46.42
CA PRO A 9 5.77 19.32 -45.85
C PRO A 9 6.44 19.71 -44.53
N PHE A 10 6.63 21.00 -44.27
CA PHE A 10 7.21 21.49 -43.01
C PHE A 10 6.24 21.36 -41.83
N LEU A 11 4.93 21.48 -42.09
CA LEU A 11 3.90 21.35 -41.05
C LEU A 11 3.69 19.88 -40.65
N ALA A 12 3.83 18.95 -41.61
CA ALA A 12 3.77 17.51 -41.35
C ALA A 12 4.96 17.00 -40.52
N LEU A 13 6.15 17.59 -40.69
CA LEU A 13 7.34 17.26 -39.90
C LEU A 13 7.19 17.68 -38.42
N LEU A 14 6.56 18.84 -38.18
CA LEU A 14 6.28 19.34 -36.82
C LEU A 14 5.19 18.51 -36.11
N LEU A 15 4.20 18.00 -36.85
CA LEU A 15 3.16 17.12 -36.29
C LEU A 15 3.66 15.68 -36.05
N GLY A 16 4.60 15.18 -36.87
CA GLY A 16 5.17 13.84 -36.70
C GLY A 16 6.14 13.70 -35.52
N LEU A 17 6.87 14.77 -35.18
CA LEU A 17 7.79 14.79 -34.02
C LEU A 17 7.08 15.08 -32.69
N GLY A 18 5.86 15.62 -32.70
CA GLY A 18 5.09 15.89 -31.49
C GLY A 18 4.43 14.65 -30.86
N ILE A 19 4.28 13.56 -31.62
CA ILE A 19 3.52 12.37 -31.17
C ILE A 19 4.41 11.33 -30.46
N VAL A 20 5.74 11.43 -30.58
CA VAL A 20 6.66 10.45 -30.00
C VAL A 20 6.88 10.64 -28.48
N PHE A 21 6.42 11.76 -27.91
CA PHE A 21 6.56 12.04 -26.47
C PHE A 21 5.33 11.68 -25.62
N VAL A 22 4.31 11.03 -26.19
CA VAL A 22 3.13 10.58 -25.41
C VAL A 22 3.27 9.11 -24.95
N GLN A 23 4.49 8.58 -24.84
CA GLN A 23 4.71 7.31 -24.18
C GLN A 23 5.19 7.55 -22.75
N SER A 24 4.36 7.10 -21.81
CA SER A 24 4.64 6.96 -20.37
C SER A 24 4.29 8.15 -19.47
N ALA A 25 3.05 8.66 -19.58
CA ALA A 25 2.41 9.37 -18.46
C ALA A 25 1.59 8.44 -17.55
N PHE A 26 1.66 7.11 -17.76
CA PHE A 26 1.37 6.13 -16.71
C PHE A 26 2.69 5.76 -16.01
N THR A 27 3.42 6.76 -15.51
CA THR A 27 4.05 6.48 -14.23
C THR A 27 2.87 6.36 -13.29
N SER A 28 2.43 5.13 -13.04
CA SER A 28 1.75 4.84 -11.79
C SER A 28 2.68 5.41 -10.73
N VAL A 29 2.42 6.64 -10.29
CA VAL A 29 2.79 7.12 -8.98
C VAL A 29 1.91 6.28 -8.06
N THR A 30 2.17 4.97 -8.04
CA THR A 30 2.04 4.23 -6.83
C THR A 30 3.14 4.88 -6.01
N ASP A 31 2.77 5.94 -5.29
CA ASP A 31 3.22 6.12 -3.93
C ASP A 31 2.98 4.76 -3.26
N LYS A 32 3.82 3.76 -3.54
CA LYS A 32 4.03 2.63 -2.66
C LYS A 32 4.72 3.28 -1.48
N ARG A 33 3.94 3.99 -0.67
CA ARG A 33 4.29 4.34 0.70
C ARG A 33 4.91 3.06 1.24
N ALA A 34 6.16 3.11 1.70
CA ALA A 34 6.85 1.91 2.11
C ALA A 34 6.18 1.45 3.42
N ASN A 35 5.06 0.74 3.33
CA ASN A 35 4.31 0.39 4.53
C ASN A 35 5.15 -0.56 5.38
N THR A 36 5.07 -0.37 6.69
CA THR A 36 5.58 -1.34 7.65
C THR A 36 4.51 -2.38 7.92
N TYR A 37 4.96 -3.60 8.15
CA TYR A 37 4.07 -4.73 8.40
C TYR A 37 4.34 -5.28 9.79
N TRP A 38 3.27 -5.61 10.49
CA TRP A 38 3.28 -5.96 11.89
C TRP A 38 2.50 -7.24 12.09
N ARG A 39 3.16 -8.35 12.41
CA ARG A 39 2.49 -9.60 12.73
C ARG A 39 1.80 -9.48 14.08
N TYR A 40 0.54 -9.85 14.14
CA TYR A 40 -0.21 -9.97 15.38
C TYR A 40 0.16 -11.28 16.08
N ASN A 41 0.58 -11.21 17.33
CA ASN A 41 1.04 -12.39 18.09
C ASN A 41 -0.08 -13.10 18.88
N PRO A 42 -1.04 -12.40 19.50
CA PRO A 42 -2.14 -13.05 20.22
C PRO A 42 -3.16 -13.72 19.28
N THR A 43 -3.98 -14.59 19.86
CA THR A 43 -5.18 -15.13 19.20
C THR A 43 -6.46 -14.38 19.57
N ASP A 44 -6.43 -13.58 20.64
CA ASP A 44 -7.57 -12.79 21.11
C ASP A 44 -7.66 -11.46 20.36
N PRO A 45 -8.68 -11.21 19.53
CA PRO A 45 -8.83 -9.97 18.77
C PRO A 45 -9.12 -8.73 19.64
N ALA A 46 -9.47 -8.88 20.92
CA ALA A 46 -9.65 -7.74 21.83
C ALA A 46 -8.33 -7.04 22.17
N LEU A 47 -7.20 -7.72 21.98
CA LEU A 47 -5.86 -7.20 22.28
C LEU A 47 -5.23 -6.45 21.09
N SER A 48 -5.92 -6.31 19.95
CA SER A 48 -5.40 -5.68 18.73
C SER A 48 -5.16 -4.17 18.84
N TYR A 49 -5.71 -3.53 19.88
CA TYR A 49 -5.57 -2.09 20.09
C TYR A 49 -4.26 -1.68 20.76
N SER A 50 -3.39 -2.65 21.10
CA SER A 50 -2.10 -2.37 21.76
C SER A 50 -0.93 -2.78 20.89
N GLY A 51 -0.01 -1.84 20.64
CA GLY A 51 1.17 -2.06 19.80
C GLY A 51 2.14 -3.13 20.34
N SER A 52 2.08 -3.43 21.64
CA SER A 52 2.87 -4.51 22.27
C SER A 52 2.49 -5.91 21.82
N ASN A 53 1.29 -6.08 21.26
CA ASN A 53 0.79 -7.36 20.76
C ASN A 53 1.25 -7.66 19.32
N TYR A 54 2.11 -6.79 18.77
CA TYR A 54 2.62 -6.91 17.43
C TYR A 54 4.14 -7.06 17.41
N SER A 55 4.63 -7.70 16.36
CA SER A 55 6.05 -7.75 16.03
C SER A 55 6.25 -7.32 14.60
N GLN A 56 7.15 -6.37 14.37
CA GLN A 56 7.48 -5.92 13.04
C GLN A 56 8.06 -7.09 12.24
N ILE A 57 7.58 -7.24 11.01
CA ILE A 57 8.09 -8.25 10.07
C ILE A 57 8.82 -7.57 8.93
N THR A 58 9.94 -8.18 8.53
CA THR A 58 10.74 -7.77 7.36
C THR A 58 10.68 -8.81 6.25
N VAL A 59 10.07 -9.96 6.52
CA VAL A 59 9.85 -11.04 5.57
C VAL A 59 8.60 -10.77 4.72
N PRO A 60 8.50 -11.35 3.52
CA PRO A 60 7.29 -11.30 2.71
C PRO A 60 6.05 -11.82 3.47
N ILE A 61 4.89 -11.17 3.27
CA ILE A 61 3.63 -11.47 3.99
C ILE A 61 3.15 -12.91 3.73
N ASP A 62 3.40 -13.45 2.53
CA ASP A 62 3.12 -14.82 2.15
C ASP A 62 3.91 -15.85 2.98
N GLN A 63 5.06 -15.47 3.52
CA GLN A 63 5.91 -16.33 4.38
C GLN A 63 5.61 -16.16 5.87
N VAL A 64 4.70 -15.25 6.23
CA VAL A 64 4.30 -15.06 7.64
C VAL A 64 3.37 -16.20 8.03
N GLU A 65 3.74 -16.91 9.09
CA GLU A 65 2.87 -17.82 9.81
C GLU A 65 1.82 -17.01 10.57
N CYS A 66 0.56 -17.24 10.22
CA CYS A 66 -0.58 -16.59 10.84
C CYS A 66 -1.24 -17.52 11.86
N PRO A 67 -1.84 -16.97 12.93
CA PRO A 67 -2.77 -17.74 13.74
C PRO A 67 -3.86 -18.35 12.83
N THR A 68 -4.15 -19.64 13.03
CA THR A 68 -5.23 -20.35 12.33
C THR A 68 -6.56 -20.07 13.02
N GLY A 69 -7.64 -19.97 12.24
CA GLY A 69 -8.98 -19.61 12.72
C GLY A 69 -9.66 -18.57 11.83
N LEU A 70 -10.98 -18.72 11.68
CA LEU A 70 -11.82 -17.76 10.96
C LEU A 70 -11.70 -16.37 11.63
N ASP A 71 -11.40 -15.36 10.82
CA ASP A 71 -11.27 -13.94 11.21
C ASP A 71 -10.07 -13.54 12.07
N ALA A 72 -9.08 -14.42 12.27
CA ALA A 72 -7.85 -14.07 12.97
C ALA A 72 -7.04 -12.99 12.23
N ILE A 73 -6.64 -11.95 12.97
CA ILE A 73 -5.70 -10.93 12.48
C ILE A 73 -4.37 -11.62 12.27
N CYS A 74 -3.80 -11.51 11.07
CA CYS A 74 -2.45 -12.01 10.83
C CYS A 74 -1.43 -10.88 10.83
N VAL A 75 -1.60 -9.93 9.91
CA VAL A 75 -0.68 -8.81 9.73
C VAL A 75 -1.47 -7.52 9.76
N PHE A 76 -0.93 -6.52 10.44
CA PHE A 76 -1.38 -5.15 10.40
C PHE A 76 -0.41 -4.32 9.55
N GLU A 77 -0.96 -3.58 8.62
CA GLU A 77 -0.24 -2.67 7.73
C GLU A 77 -0.28 -1.26 8.30
N ALA A 78 0.89 -0.66 8.50
CA ALA A 78 1.04 0.69 9.01
C ALA A 78 1.93 1.54 8.07
N PRO A 79 1.88 2.88 8.15
CA PRO A 79 2.78 3.73 7.38
C PRO A 79 4.27 3.43 7.66
N GLU A 80 5.17 3.79 6.71
CA GLU A 80 6.64 3.70 6.87
C GLU A 80 7.16 4.34 8.16
N THR A 81 6.51 5.43 8.59
CA THR A 81 6.91 6.20 9.78
C THR A 81 6.71 5.43 11.07
N VAL A 82 5.94 4.33 11.05
CA VAL A 82 5.68 3.47 12.20
C VAL A 82 6.75 2.39 12.26
N THR A 83 7.88 2.70 12.90
CA THR A 83 9.08 1.83 12.91
C THR A 83 9.36 1.15 14.25
N SER A 84 8.50 1.35 15.25
CA SER A 84 8.64 0.75 16.58
C SER A 84 7.28 0.42 17.18
N THR A 85 7.26 -0.48 18.16
CA THR A 85 6.03 -0.88 18.87
C THR A 85 5.35 0.31 19.55
N THR A 86 6.12 1.26 20.11
CA THR A 86 5.59 2.49 20.70
C THR A 86 4.94 3.41 19.67
N LEU A 87 5.53 3.53 18.48
CA LEU A 87 4.94 4.30 17.38
C LEU A 87 3.69 3.62 16.83
N LEU A 88 3.68 2.28 16.77
CA LEU A 88 2.50 1.53 16.37
C LEU A 88 1.38 1.71 17.39
N ASP A 89 1.69 1.61 18.68
CA ASP A 89 0.71 1.83 19.75
C ASP A 89 0.09 3.23 19.67
N SER A 90 0.93 4.25 19.48
CA SER A 90 0.48 5.63 19.26
C SER A 90 -0.38 5.75 18.01
N TYR A 91 0.00 5.09 16.92
CA TYR A 91 -0.75 5.08 15.67
C TYR A 91 -2.14 4.44 15.85
N LEU A 92 -2.21 3.31 16.55
CA LEU A 92 -3.47 2.62 16.83
C LEU A 92 -4.42 3.52 17.63
N HIS A 93 -3.93 4.12 18.72
CA HIS A 93 -4.74 4.99 19.58
C HIS A 93 -5.12 6.34 18.96
N THR A 94 -4.39 6.78 17.94
CA THR A 94 -4.69 8.04 17.22
C THR A 94 -5.71 7.83 16.11
N ASN A 95 -5.68 6.68 15.44
CA ASN A 95 -6.43 6.45 14.20
C ASN A 95 -7.66 5.54 14.37
N PHE A 96 -7.75 4.79 15.47
CA PHE A 96 -8.85 3.87 15.75
C PHE A 96 -9.44 4.17 17.11
N ALA A 97 -10.74 3.95 17.29
CA ALA A 97 -11.42 4.22 18.55
C ALA A 97 -11.21 3.10 19.60
N ASP A 98 -11.07 1.86 19.12
CA ASP A 98 -10.97 0.65 19.94
C ASP A 98 -10.45 -0.54 19.11
N ALA A 99 -10.33 -1.69 19.76
CA ALA A 99 -9.94 -2.95 19.12
C ALA A 99 -10.88 -3.37 17.99
N ASN A 100 -12.19 -3.12 18.10
CA ASN A 100 -13.15 -3.48 17.07
C ASN A 100 -12.94 -2.63 15.79
N ALA A 101 -12.61 -1.34 15.95
CA ALA A 101 -12.25 -0.47 14.83
C ALA A 101 -10.95 -0.93 14.16
N VAL A 102 -9.95 -1.39 14.92
CA VAL A 102 -8.72 -1.99 14.36
C VAL A 102 -9.05 -3.25 13.58
N ASN A 103 -9.81 -4.17 14.17
CA ASN A 103 -10.12 -5.48 13.59
C ASN A 103 -10.87 -5.34 12.26
N ASN A 104 -11.77 -4.37 12.14
CA ASN A 104 -12.56 -4.13 10.94
C ASN A 104 -11.90 -3.17 9.93
N SER A 105 -10.68 -2.72 10.21
CA SER A 105 -9.95 -1.81 9.31
C SER A 105 -9.42 -2.52 8.06
N SER A 106 -9.20 -1.76 6.98
CA SER A 106 -8.51 -2.23 5.78
C SER A 106 -7.02 -2.48 6.00
N ASN A 107 -6.47 -2.01 7.12
CA ASN A 107 -5.08 -2.23 7.53
C ASN A 107 -4.84 -3.66 8.02
N VAL A 108 -5.90 -4.40 8.36
CA VAL A 108 -5.80 -5.79 8.80
C VAL A 108 -5.80 -6.73 7.60
N ILE A 109 -4.69 -7.43 7.43
CA ILE A 109 -4.54 -8.54 6.51
C ILE A 109 -4.81 -9.84 7.27
N ARG A 110 -5.81 -10.57 6.79
CA ARG A 110 -6.16 -11.92 7.26
C ARG A 110 -5.66 -12.91 6.23
N LYS A 111 -5.00 -14.00 6.66
CA LYS A 111 -4.85 -15.15 5.76
C LYS A 111 -6.12 -15.98 5.84
N LYS A 112 -6.68 -16.32 4.68
CA LYS A 112 -7.73 -17.33 4.62
C LYS A 112 -7.09 -18.69 4.90
N GLU A 113 -7.77 -19.48 5.70
CA GLU A 113 -7.40 -20.88 5.92
C GLU A 113 -7.67 -21.65 4.62
N GLY A 114 -6.60 -22.17 4.00
CA GLY A 114 -6.66 -23.06 2.83
C GLY A 114 -6.17 -22.45 1.52
N ASP A 115 -4.91 -22.74 1.18
CA ASP A 115 -4.48 -23.18 -0.16
C ASP A 115 -3.45 -24.31 0.03
#